data_AF-A0A091UH78-F1
#
_entry.id   AF-A0A091UH78-F1
#
_cell.length_a   1.000
_cell.length_b   1.000
_cell.length_c   1.000
_cell.angle_alpha   90.00
_cell.angle_beta   90.00
_cell.angle_gamma   90.00
#
_symmetry.space_group_name_H-M   'P 1'
#
loop_
_entity.id
_entity.type
_entity.pdbx_description
1 polymer ?
#
loop_
_entity_poly.entity_id
_entity_poly.type
_entity_poly.pdbx_seq_one_letter_code
_entity_poly.pdbx_strand_id
1 'polypeptide(L)' 'FSAYVPRHWAVHVSGMDEHGEPVSWEATGWAARIIQHEMDHLDGILYIDRMDTRTFTNVSWMELLD' A
#
# COMPACT_ATOMS: atom_id res chain seq x y z
N PHE A 1 7.03 11.69 -5.69
CA PHE A 1 6.88 12.01 -4.26
C PHE A 1 6.75 10.71 -3.48
N SER A 2 7.18 10.70 -2.23
CA SER A 2 7.02 9.58 -1.32
C SER A 2 6.72 10.09 0.09
N ALA A 3 6.17 9.22 0.92
CA ALA A 3 5.99 9.46 2.34
C ALA A 3 5.92 8.11 3.08
N TYR A 4 6.19 8.12 4.38
CA TYR A 4 5.94 6.98 5.24
C TYR A 4 4.45 6.86 5.52
N VAL A 5 3.94 5.64 5.35
CA VAL A 5 2.51 5.32 5.55
C VAL A 5 2.45 4.11 6.47
N PRO A 6 1.93 4.23 7.70
CA PRO A 6 1.71 3.08 8.57
C PRO A 6 0.74 2.08 7.93
N ARG A 7 1.03 0.78 8.05
CA ARG A 7 0.23 -0.32 7.50
C ARG A 7 0.19 -1.48 8.48
N HIS A 8 -0.87 -2.28 8.44
CA HIS A 8 -0.90 -3.54 9.17
C HIS A 8 0.18 -4.48 8.65
N TRP A 9 0.86 -5.18 9.56
CA TRP A 9 1.94 -6.10 9.21
C TRP A 9 1.45 -7.35 8.48
N ALA A 10 0.23 -7.80 8.77
CA ALA A 10 -0.39 -8.98 8.19
C ALA A 10 -1.84 -8.67 7.82
N VAL A 11 -2.30 -9.25 6.70
CA VAL A 11 -3.69 -9.15 6.22
C VAL A 11 -4.12 -10.48 5.62
N HIS A 12 -5.41 -10.76 5.73
CA HIS A 12 -6.11 -11.76 4.94
C HIS A 12 -6.89 -11.03 3.85
N VAL A 13 -6.73 -11.44 2.59
CA VAL A 13 -7.55 -10.96 1.48
C VAL A 13 -8.26 -12.13 0.82
N SER A 14 -9.53 -11.94 0.47
CA SER A 14 -10.32 -12.90 -0.28
C SER A 14 -11.04 -12.19 -1.43
N GLY A 15 -11.30 -12.92 -2.50
CA GLY A 15 -11.90 -12.37 -3.72
C GLY A 15 -12.10 -13.45 -4.78
N MET A 16 -12.16 -13.03 -6.03
CA MET A 16 -12.20 -13.91 -7.20
C MET A 16 -11.01 -13.63 -8.10
N ASP A 17 -10.51 -14.66 -8.78
CA ASP A 17 -9.53 -14.50 -9.87
C ASP A 17 -10.18 -14.01 -11.17
N GLU A 18 -9.40 -13.91 -12.25
CA GLU A 18 -9.89 -13.45 -13.56
C GLU A 18 -10.92 -14.39 -14.21
N HIS A 19 -11.05 -15.62 -13.72
CA HIS A 19 -12.02 -16.60 -14.18
C HIS A 19 -13.29 -16.65 -13.32
N GLY A 20 -13.33 -15.89 -12.22
CA GLY A 20 -14.44 -15.85 -11.27
C GLY A 20 -14.34 -16.92 -10.18
N GLU A 21 -13.22 -17.64 -10.10
CA GLU A 21 -13.01 -18.67 -9.07
C GLU A 21 -12.57 -18.02 -7.75
N PRO A 22 -13.06 -18.51 -6.59
CA PRO A 22 -12.74 -17.90 -5.30
C PRO A 22 -11.28 -18.12 -4.91
N VAL A 23 -10.62 -17.04 -4.50
CA VAL A 23 -9.24 -17.04 -4.00
C VAL A 23 -9.15 -16.43 -2.61
N SER A 24 -8.17 -16.89 -1.84
CA SER A 24 -7.90 -16.44 -0.48
C SER A 24 -6.39 -16.43 -0.24
N TRP A 25 -5.88 -15.36 0.36
CA TRP A 25 -4.45 -15.17 0.59
C TRP A 25 -4.16 -14.49 1.93
N GLU A 26 -3.34 -15.15 2.74
CA GLU A 26 -2.68 -14.58 3.92
C GLU A 26 -1.34 -13.96 3.52
N ALA A 27 -1.19 -12.66 3.70
CA ALA A 27 0.02 -11.92 3.34
C ALA A 27 0.62 -11.22 4.55
N THR A 28 1.95 -11.09 4.57
CA THR A 28 2.68 -10.36 5.61
C THR A 28 3.71 -9.41 5.00
N GLY A 29 4.23 -8.49 5.80
CA GLY A 29 5.30 -7.57 5.42
C GLY A 29 4.95 -6.71 4.20
N TRP A 30 5.80 -6.75 3.18
CA TRP A 30 5.63 -5.89 2.00
C TRP A 30 4.43 -6.26 1.14
N ALA A 31 4.13 -7.56 1.01
CA ALA A 31 2.95 -8.02 0.29
C ALA A 31 1.66 -7.50 0.95
N ALA A 32 1.57 -7.58 2.28
CA ALA A 32 0.44 -7.02 3.03
C ALA A 32 0.28 -5.51 2.79
N ARG A 33 1.38 -4.76 2.74
CA ARG A 33 1.34 -3.32 2.43
C ARG A 33 0.77 -3.04 1.04
N ILE A 34 1.22 -3.79 0.02
CA ILE A 34 0.77 -3.59 -1.36
C ILE A 34 -0.72 -3.85 -1.45
N ILE A 35 -1.21 -4.97 -0.90
CA ILE A 35 -2.64 -5.29 -0.87
C ILE A 35 -3.43 -4.13 -0.24
N GLN A 36 -3.02 -3.64 0.93
CA GLN A 36 -3.70 -2.51 1.58
C GLN A 36 -3.69 -1.24 0.72
N HIS A 37 -2.63 -0.97 -0.06
CA HIS A 37 -2.58 0.17 -0.97
C HIS A 37 -3.57 0.01 -2.13
N GLU A 38 -3.62 -1.17 -2.76
CA GLU A 38 -4.54 -1.40 -3.87
C GLU A 38 -6.01 -1.45 -3.41
N MET A 39 -6.27 -2.01 -2.23
CA MET A 39 -7.62 -2.03 -1.65
C MET A 39 -8.11 -0.62 -1.30
N ASP A 40 -7.24 0.26 -0.78
CA ASP A 40 -7.57 1.66 -0.52
C ASP A 40 -8.09 2.38 -1.79
N HIS A 41 -7.53 2.07 -2.98
CA HIS A 41 -8.00 2.66 -4.25
C HIS A 41 -9.44 2.30 -4.59
N LEU A 42 -9.92 1.13 -4.19
CA LEU A 42 -11.31 0.72 -4.42
C LEU A 42 -12.31 1.58 -3.63
N ASP A 43 -11.85 2.16 -2.52
CA ASP A 43 -12.61 3.11 -1.68
C ASP A 43 -12.27 4.57 -2.00
N GLY A 44 -11.46 4.83 -3.04
CA GLY A 44 -11.03 6.18 -3.43
C GLY A 44 -10.03 6.82 -2.46
N ILE A 45 -9.33 6.03 -1.64
CA ILE A 45 -8.34 6.50 -0.67
C ILE A 45 -6.95 6.44 -1.30
N LEU A 46 -6.19 7.52 -1.20
CA LEU A 46 -4.81 7.58 -1.64
C LEU A 46 -3.83 7.50 -0.46
N TYR A 47 -2.58 7.16 -0.74
CA TYR A 47 -1.55 7.10 0.31
C TYR A 47 -1.34 8.44 1.03
N ILE A 48 -1.61 9.56 0.35
CA ILE A 48 -1.51 10.92 0.92
C ILE A 48 -2.57 11.20 2.00
N ASP A 49 -3.68 10.46 2.00
CA ASP A 49 -4.72 10.57 3.03
C ASP A 49 -4.34 9.84 4.32
N ARG A 50 -3.34 8.95 4.25
CA ARG A 50 -2.88 8.10 5.38
C ARG A 50 -1.42 8.32 5.79
N MET A 51 -0.66 9.10 5.03
CA MET A 51 0.77 9.28 5.28
C MET A 51 1.06 10.05 6.57
N ASP A 52 2.24 9.81 7.15
CA ASP A 52 2.84 10.78 8.06
C ASP A 52 3.26 12.01 7.24
N THR A 53 2.46 13.07 7.34
CA THR A 53 2.63 14.31 6.58
C THR A 53 4.02 14.93 6.72
N ARG A 54 4.74 14.70 7.83
CA ARG A 54 6.10 15.23 8.03
C ARG A 54 7.16 14.54 7.19
N THR A 55 6.81 13.42 6.54
CA THR A 55 7.72 12.58 5.76
C THR A 55 7.50 12.74 4.25
N PHE A 56 6.53 13.57 3.84
CA PHE A 56 6.24 13.83 2.44
C PHE A 56 7.41 14.55 1.77
N THR A 57 7.95 13.96 0.72
CA THR A 57 9.18 14.44 0.07
C THR A 57 9.17 14.20 -1.43
N ASN A 58 9.88 15.05 -2.16
CA ASN A 58 10.19 14.82 -3.57
C ASN A 58 11.42 13.90 -3.65
N VAL A 59 11.30 12.81 -4.42
CA VAL A 59 12.30 11.74 -4.54
C VAL A 59 13.64 12.25 -5.10
N SER A 60 13.63 13.31 -5.91
CA SER A 60 14.85 13.91 -6.44
C SER A 60 15.73 14.56 -5.38
N TRP A 61 15.19 14.89 -4.18
CA TRP A 61 16.02 15.37 -3.08
C TRP A 61 16.85 14.27 -2.42
N MET A 62 16.42 13.00 -2.53
CA MET A 62 17.18 11.87 -2.00
C MET A 62 18.37 11.53 -2.91
N GLU A 63 18.19 11.63 -4.23
CA GLU A 63 19.24 11.35 -5.22
C GLU A 63 20.40 12.36 -5.19
N LEU A 64 20.21 13.53 -4.60
CA LEU A 64 21.25 14.56 -4.46
C LEU A 64 22.09 14.43 -3.17
N LEU A 65 21.73 13.49 -2.28
CA LEU A 65 22.39 13.27 -0.99
C LEU A 65 23.24 11.97 -0.95
N ASP A 66 23.20 11.17 -2.02
CA ASP A 66 24.12 10.06 -2.31
C ASP A 66 25.28 10.53 -3.22
#